data_AF-A0A1E5ULC3-F1
#
_entry.id   AF-A0A1E5ULC3-F1
#
_cell.length_a   1.000
_cell.length_b   1.000
_cell.length_c   1.000
_cell.angle_alpha   90.00
_cell.angle_beta   90.00
_cell.angle_gamma   90.00
#
_symmetry.space_group_name_H-M   'P 1'
#
loop_
_entity.id
_entity.type
_entity.pdbx_description
1 polymer ?
#
loop_
_entity_poly.entity_id
_entity_poly.type
_entity_poly.pdbx_seq_one_letter_code
_entity_poly.pdbx_strand_id
1 'polypeptide(L)'
;LTYNPHQVFHSGIPITLVPLDATNRIPINEEFFFEFQRHQSTYEAQYCFKSLKMARDTWFNDRFYTSYFMWDSFTAGVAISSMRNDKNGELGNDFAELEYMNITVVTSNKPYGVHDGSNPLFDGRTTPKFGLQKFGVHSGHVQTGITDSFCHVKGSNKGQCEDGYTKEVSGPEAAHIRVATKAKPNMDKNSPLDREFFRSFLEALNVQENSACFDIKAQFPFYREILYKPDFTHKNMSRPVIVDMDMSPGDFISLIYLLKAPIEAIDVKGILVSGNGWANVASIDIIYDILHMMGRDDIPVGRGNTTALGTPSLGCDYVSIIPQGSGGLIDSDTLYGLARSLPRSPRRYTAENSVEHGAPRNTDHPELRQPLAFEVWQSIKEQLDPSEKITILTNGPLTNLANIILSDKNASSVIEKVYAVGGHIRDEDGSKGNVFTVPSIRYAEFNIFLDLLAAKTVLESSLDITLVPLSSQRKAASFQSILKALKHADHTPESSFVHRLLLLLHDLQRKHRLYHHMDMFLGEVLGAVYLVEGLNIKPSLQSKTISIVANSTAGTGGQIVVDKQSASSVKVLADFSVKECYSRVANSLGNKVQSAVIGSFEEQTAVWSRPPQKLET
;
A
#
# COMPACT_ATOMS: atom_id res chain seq x y z
N LEU A 1 0.83 -22.48 13.20
CA LEU A 1 -0.16 -21.47 13.65
C LEU A 1 -1.22 -22.05 14.60
N THR A 2 -1.74 -23.25 14.34
CA THR A 2 -2.77 -23.95 15.15
C THR A 2 -2.34 -24.36 16.57
N TYR A 3 -1.04 -24.42 16.82
CA TYR A 3 -0.49 -24.80 18.12
C TYR A 3 -0.69 -23.74 19.23
N ASN A 4 -0.65 -22.46 18.89
CA ASN A 4 -0.76 -21.39 19.89
C ASN A 4 -2.14 -21.36 20.58
N PRO A 5 -3.28 -21.48 19.86
CA PRO A 5 -4.59 -21.60 20.48
C PRO A 5 -4.72 -22.76 21.49
N HIS A 6 -4.11 -23.93 21.21
CA HIS A 6 -4.10 -25.06 22.14
C HIS A 6 -3.45 -24.70 23.49
N GLN A 7 -2.35 -23.94 23.48
CA GLN A 7 -1.71 -23.48 24.72
C GLN A 7 -2.62 -22.56 25.53
N VAL A 8 -3.30 -21.64 24.85
CA VAL A 8 -4.21 -20.69 25.50
C VAL A 8 -5.33 -21.45 26.19
N PHE A 9 -5.97 -22.41 25.50
CA PHE A 9 -7.06 -23.22 26.05
C PHE A 9 -6.66 -24.01 27.30
N HIS A 10 -5.40 -24.44 27.39
CA HIS A 10 -4.86 -25.21 28.51
C HIS A 10 -4.04 -24.37 29.50
N SER A 11 -4.11 -23.04 29.43
CA SER A 11 -3.32 -22.14 30.30
C SER A 11 -3.82 -22.08 31.74
N GLY A 12 -5.03 -22.57 32.01
CA GLY A 12 -5.73 -22.41 33.29
C GLY A 12 -6.40 -21.05 33.47
N ILE A 13 -6.31 -20.15 32.48
CA ILE A 13 -7.03 -18.88 32.45
C ILE A 13 -8.51 -19.16 32.12
N PRO A 14 -9.48 -18.58 32.84
CA PRO A 14 -10.89 -18.65 32.46
C PRO A 14 -11.10 -18.05 31.06
N ILE A 15 -11.61 -18.85 30.13
CA ILE A 15 -11.84 -18.46 28.74
C ILE A 15 -13.33 -18.50 28.44
N THR A 16 -13.82 -17.44 27.78
CA THR A 16 -15.09 -17.46 27.07
C THR A 16 -14.80 -17.46 25.57
N LEU A 17 -15.15 -18.54 24.89
CA LEU A 17 -15.03 -18.66 23.43
C LEU A 17 -16.32 -18.14 22.77
N VAL A 18 -16.18 -17.26 21.78
CA VAL A 18 -17.28 -16.80 20.93
C VAL A 18 -17.06 -17.36 19.52
N PRO A 19 -17.54 -18.59 19.23
CA PRO A 19 -17.28 -19.30 17.99
C PRO A 19 -18.18 -18.82 16.84
N LEU A 20 -17.85 -19.29 15.62
CA LEU A 20 -18.64 -19.05 14.41
C LEU A 20 -20.11 -19.48 14.54
N ASP A 21 -20.43 -20.48 15.36
CA ASP A 21 -21.82 -20.91 15.60
C ASP A 21 -22.71 -19.79 16.17
N ALA A 22 -22.13 -18.91 16.99
CA ALA A 22 -22.80 -17.71 17.50
C ALA A 22 -22.61 -16.52 16.57
N THR A 23 -21.40 -16.27 16.10
CA THR A 23 -21.12 -15.03 15.34
C THR A 23 -21.71 -15.05 13.93
N ASN A 24 -21.90 -16.21 13.30
CA ASN A 24 -22.65 -16.36 12.05
C ASN A 24 -24.15 -16.04 12.19
N ARG A 25 -24.64 -15.79 13.41
CA ARG A 25 -26.02 -15.35 13.67
C ARG A 25 -26.16 -13.83 13.83
N ILE A 26 -25.07 -13.09 13.63
CA ILE A 26 -25.01 -11.62 13.69
C ILE A 26 -24.60 -11.04 12.31
N PRO A 27 -25.33 -11.33 11.20
CA PRO A 27 -25.07 -10.66 9.93
C PRO A 27 -25.54 -9.20 9.99
N ILE A 28 -24.82 -8.30 9.34
CA ILE A 28 -25.32 -6.94 9.09
C ILE A 28 -26.38 -7.06 8.00
N ASN A 29 -27.65 -7.18 8.35
CA ASN A 29 -28.75 -7.20 7.38
C ASN A 29 -29.16 -5.77 6.95
N GLU A 30 -30.08 -5.69 5.98
CA GLU A 30 -30.58 -4.40 5.49
C GLU A 30 -31.24 -3.58 6.60
N GLU A 31 -32.06 -4.23 7.43
CA GLU A 31 -32.79 -3.57 8.51
C GLU A 31 -31.83 -2.92 9.52
N PHE A 32 -30.82 -3.65 9.99
CA PHE A 32 -29.80 -3.08 10.88
C PHE A 32 -29.03 -1.94 10.22
N PHE A 33 -28.65 -2.08 8.95
CA PHE A 33 -27.92 -1.03 8.23
C PHE A 33 -28.74 0.28 8.16
N PHE A 34 -30.02 0.21 7.81
CA PHE A 34 -30.89 1.38 7.74
C PHE A 34 -31.23 1.97 9.11
N GLU A 35 -31.40 1.12 10.13
CA GLU A 35 -31.62 1.60 11.50
C GLU A 35 -30.36 2.28 12.06
N PHE A 36 -29.16 1.77 11.75
CA PHE A 36 -27.93 2.47 12.09
C PHE A 36 -27.82 3.80 11.32
N GLN A 37 -28.19 3.84 10.04
CA GLN A 37 -28.21 5.08 9.27
C GLN A 37 -29.08 6.16 9.92
N ARG A 38 -30.21 5.77 10.52
CA ARG A 38 -31.13 6.70 11.21
C ARG A 38 -30.65 7.14 12.59
N HIS A 39 -29.83 6.34 13.26
CA HIS A 39 -29.43 6.56 14.66
C HIS A 39 -27.93 6.89 14.79
N GLN A 40 -27.59 8.16 14.52
CA GLN A 40 -26.22 8.69 14.55
C GLN A 40 -26.14 10.02 15.34
N SER A 41 -26.63 10.01 16.58
CA SER A 41 -26.71 11.19 17.46
C SER A 41 -25.39 11.62 18.09
N THR A 42 -24.33 10.82 17.94
CA THR A 42 -23.00 11.07 18.48
C THR A 42 -21.95 10.98 17.37
N TYR A 43 -20.76 11.54 17.60
CA TYR A 43 -19.66 11.47 16.62
C TYR A 43 -19.15 10.04 16.40
N GLU A 44 -19.20 9.18 17.42
CA GLU A 44 -18.78 7.78 17.35
C GLU A 44 -19.73 6.99 16.46
N ALA A 45 -21.05 7.18 16.65
CA ALA A 45 -22.06 6.55 15.81
C ALA A 45 -21.91 6.97 14.35
N GLN A 46 -21.68 8.26 14.10
CA GLN A 46 -21.42 8.79 12.75
C GLN A 46 -20.18 8.18 12.11
N TYR A 47 -19.08 8.10 12.85
CA TYR A 47 -17.82 7.53 12.37
C TYR A 47 -17.95 6.02 12.07
N CYS A 48 -18.56 5.26 12.99
CA CYS A 48 -18.80 3.84 12.82
C CYS A 48 -19.73 3.56 11.63
N PHE A 49 -20.81 4.31 11.47
CA PHE A 49 -21.71 4.15 10.33
C PHE A 49 -21.03 4.53 9.01
N LYS A 50 -20.27 5.62 8.96
CA LYS A 50 -19.51 6.02 7.77
C LYS A 50 -18.53 4.91 7.34
N SER A 51 -17.83 4.31 8.30
CA SER A 51 -16.90 3.21 8.05
C SER A 51 -17.63 1.97 7.50
N LEU A 52 -18.78 1.64 8.07
CA LEU A 52 -19.65 0.54 7.61
C LEU A 52 -20.19 0.79 6.19
N LYS A 53 -20.65 2.01 5.91
CA LYS A 53 -21.14 2.42 4.58
C LYS A 53 -20.05 2.30 3.53
N MET A 54 -18.83 2.74 3.84
CA MET A 54 -17.68 2.56 2.95
C MET A 54 -17.43 1.08 2.64
N ALA A 55 -17.49 0.19 3.64
CA ALA A 55 -17.35 -1.25 3.43
C ALA A 55 -18.51 -1.87 2.62
N ARG A 56 -19.74 -1.36 2.77
CA ARG A 56 -20.89 -1.77 1.95
C ARG A 56 -20.74 -1.32 0.50
N ASP A 57 -20.26 -0.10 0.28
CA ASP A 57 -20.14 0.48 -1.06
C ASP A 57 -19.00 -0.18 -1.86
N THR A 58 -18.02 -0.82 -1.20
CA THR A 58 -16.97 -1.61 -1.87
C THR A 58 -17.43 -3.03 -2.29
N TRP A 59 -18.69 -3.42 -2.08
CA TRP A 59 -19.22 -4.76 -2.41
C TRP A 59 -20.11 -4.80 -3.65
N PHE A 60 -19.90 -5.79 -4.54
CA PHE A 60 -20.57 -5.94 -5.86
C PHE A 60 -22.08 -6.04 -5.86
N ASN A 61 -22.67 -6.41 -4.74
CA ASN A 61 -24.11 -6.60 -4.65
C ASN A 61 -24.52 -6.64 -3.19
N ASP A 62 -25.82 -6.82 -2.99
CA ASP A 62 -26.43 -6.92 -1.66
C ASP A 62 -26.08 -8.22 -0.91
N ARG A 63 -25.15 -9.07 -1.43
CA ARG A 63 -24.57 -10.14 -0.61
C ARG A 63 -23.85 -9.60 0.62
N PHE A 64 -23.45 -8.33 0.61
CA PHE A 64 -22.94 -7.65 1.81
C PHE A 64 -23.83 -7.94 3.02
N TYR A 65 -25.15 -7.82 2.83
CA TYR A 65 -26.12 -7.99 3.91
C TYR A 65 -26.27 -9.42 4.43
N THR A 66 -25.66 -10.39 3.76
CA THR A 66 -25.72 -11.82 4.09
C THR A 66 -24.36 -12.41 4.45
N SER A 67 -23.28 -11.67 4.20
CA SER A 67 -21.91 -12.19 4.26
C SER A 67 -20.97 -11.33 5.09
N TYR A 68 -21.38 -10.12 5.49
CA TYR A 68 -20.65 -9.28 6.42
C TYR A 68 -21.27 -9.39 7.83
N PHE A 69 -20.45 -9.63 8.84
CA PHE A 69 -20.92 -9.96 10.19
C PHE A 69 -20.19 -9.15 11.27
N MET A 70 -20.88 -8.87 12.38
CA MET A 70 -20.31 -8.08 13.48
C MET A 70 -19.62 -8.94 14.54
N TRP A 71 -18.72 -9.84 14.13
CA TRP A 71 -18.11 -10.82 15.04
C TRP A 71 -17.33 -10.16 16.18
N ASP A 72 -16.52 -9.15 15.87
CA ASP A 72 -15.70 -8.43 16.86
C ASP A 72 -16.57 -7.63 17.82
N SER A 73 -17.54 -6.86 17.29
CA SER A 73 -18.46 -6.07 18.11
C SER A 73 -19.34 -6.96 18.98
N PHE A 74 -19.81 -8.09 18.46
CA PHE A 74 -20.60 -9.07 19.23
C PHE A 74 -19.77 -9.68 20.36
N THR A 75 -18.51 -10.04 20.10
CA THR A 75 -17.60 -10.55 21.12
C THR A 75 -17.38 -9.51 22.24
N ALA A 76 -17.21 -8.23 21.89
CA ALA A 76 -17.12 -7.14 22.86
C ALA A 76 -18.41 -7.01 23.69
N GLY A 77 -19.58 -7.10 23.05
CA GLY A 77 -20.88 -7.10 23.74
C GLY A 77 -21.02 -8.26 24.71
N VAL A 78 -20.66 -9.48 24.30
CA VAL A 78 -20.67 -10.66 25.15
C VAL A 78 -19.73 -10.46 26.35
N ALA A 79 -18.52 -9.95 26.14
CA ALA A 79 -17.58 -9.68 27.23
C ALA A 79 -18.12 -8.66 28.24
N ILE A 80 -18.65 -7.52 27.78
CA ILE A 80 -19.20 -6.46 28.64
C ILE A 80 -20.40 -6.97 29.45
N SER A 81 -21.36 -7.63 28.80
CA SER A 81 -22.53 -8.19 29.49
C SER A 81 -22.12 -9.25 30.52
N SER A 82 -21.16 -10.12 30.20
CA SER A 82 -20.68 -11.14 31.14
C SER A 82 -20.02 -10.51 32.36
N MET A 83 -19.12 -9.54 32.17
CA MET A 83 -18.48 -8.82 33.27
C MET A 83 -19.47 -8.07 34.17
N ARG A 84 -20.56 -7.53 33.59
CA ARG A 84 -21.60 -6.85 34.36
C ARG A 84 -22.45 -7.84 35.16
N ASN A 85 -22.88 -8.94 34.53
CA ASN A 85 -23.76 -9.93 35.16
C ASN A 85 -23.01 -10.70 36.26
N ASP A 86 -21.73 -11.07 36.02
CA ASP A 86 -20.87 -11.71 37.01
C ASP A 86 -20.69 -10.83 38.27
N LYS A 87 -20.60 -9.50 38.12
CA LYS A 87 -20.56 -8.55 39.27
C LYS A 87 -21.86 -8.52 40.07
N ASN A 88 -22.99 -8.71 39.40
CA ASN A 88 -24.32 -8.69 40.02
C ASN A 88 -24.74 -10.06 40.58
N GLY A 89 -23.90 -11.10 40.42
CA GLY A 89 -24.25 -12.47 40.79
C GLY A 89 -25.31 -13.11 39.88
N GLU A 90 -25.58 -12.50 38.73
CA GLU A 90 -26.52 -13.00 37.74
C GLU A 90 -25.80 -13.98 36.79
N LEU A 91 -26.28 -15.21 36.72
CA LEU A 91 -25.76 -16.21 35.79
C LEU A 91 -26.32 -15.96 34.38
N GLY A 92 -25.46 -15.53 33.46
CA GLY A 92 -25.82 -15.49 32.03
C GLY A 92 -25.20 -14.33 31.25
N ASN A 93 -25.74 -14.12 30.05
CA ASN A 93 -25.37 -13.05 29.15
C ASN A 93 -26.60 -12.52 28.42
N ASP A 94 -26.67 -11.23 28.15
CA ASP A 94 -27.83 -10.58 27.55
C ASP A 94 -27.97 -10.93 26.07
N PHE A 95 -26.84 -11.18 25.40
CA PHE A 95 -26.75 -11.29 23.95
C PHE A 95 -26.48 -12.71 23.46
N ALA A 96 -25.96 -13.58 24.33
CA ALA A 96 -25.59 -14.94 23.99
C ALA A 96 -26.14 -15.99 24.97
N GLU A 97 -26.43 -17.18 24.45
CA GLU A 97 -26.58 -18.40 25.24
C GLU A 97 -25.17 -18.92 25.57
N LEU A 98 -24.86 -19.09 26.87
CA LEU A 98 -23.54 -19.50 27.35
C LEU A 98 -23.60 -20.89 27.99
N GLU A 99 -22.74 -21.79 27.54
CA GLU A 99 -22.64 -23.16 28.04
C GLU A 99 -21.19 -23.54 28.33
N TYR A 100 -20.96 -24.38 29.34
CA TYR A 100 -19.64 -24.96 29.56
C TYR A 100 -19.48 -26.24 28.74
N MET A 101 -18.46 -26.29 27.90
CA MET A 101 -18.19 -27.39 26.98
C MET A 101 -16.76 -27.90 27.14
N ASN A 102 -16.56 -29.20 26.89
CA ASN A 102 -15.25 -29.84 26.91
C ASN A 102 -14.69 -29.87 25.49
N ILE A 103 -13.88 -28.89 25.11
CA ILE A 103 -13.41 -28.71 23.73
C ILE A 103 -11.88 -28.74 23.61
N THR A 104 -11.39 -29.07 22.41
CA THR A 104 -9.97 -28.95 22.06
C THR A 104 -9.80 -28.31 20.68
N VAL A 105 -8.61 -27.78 20.40
CA VAL A 105 -8.25 -27.25 19.09
C VAL A 105 -7.56 -28.35 18.30
N VAL A 106 -8.15 -28.78 17.19
CA VAL A 106 -7.57 -29.77 16.29
C VAL A 106 -6.28 -29.21 15.71
N THR A 107 -5.16 -29.87 15.99
CA THR A 107 -3.83 -29.45 15.50
C THR A 107 -3.26 -30.39 14.45
N SER A 108 -3.95 -31.49 14.12
CA SER A 108 -3.49 -32.50 13.18
C SER A 108 -4.62 -33.42 12.72
N ASN A 109 -4.39 -34.23 11.69
CA ASN A 109 -5.42 -34.98 10.97
C ASN A 109 -5.19 -36.49 10.96
N LYS A 110 -6.28 -37.26 10.88
CA LYS A 110 -6.21 -38.73 10.78
C LYS A 110 -5.45 -39.20 9.53
N PRO A 111 -4.70 -40.32 9.58
CA PRO A 111 -4.63 -41.26 10.71
C PRO A 111 -3.73 -40.74 11.83
N TYR A 112 -4.20 -40.85 13.07
CA TYR A 112 -3.39 -40.50 14.23
C TYR A 112 -2.35 -41.60 14.50
N GLY A 113 -1.14 -41.19 14.88
CA GLY A 113 0.05 -42.02 15.05
C GLY A 113 0.96 -42.08 13.82
N VAL A 114 0.64 -41.36 12.74
CA VAL A 114 1.49 -41.32 11.54
C VAL A 114 2.67 -40.38 11.76
N HIS A 115 3.84 -40.81 11.30
CA HIS A 115 5.10 -40.05 11.34
C HIS A 115 5.58 -39.80 9.92
N ASP A 116 5.16 -38.69 9.32
CA ASP A 116 5.54 -38.27 7.96
C ASP A 116 6.42 -36.99 7.93
N GLY A 117 6.88 -36.55 9.11
CA GLY A 117 7.68 -35.34 9.26
C GLY A 117 6.89 -34.02 9.34
N SER A 118 5.58 -34.04 9.11
CA SER A 118 4.76 -32.82 9.09
C SER A 118 4.49 -32.25 10.49
N ASN A 119 4.46 -33.10 11.52
CA ASN A 119 3.98 -32.75 12.85
C ASN A 119 5.12 -32.51 13.87
N PRO A 120 5.48 -31.24 14.15
CA PRO A 120 6.61 -30.91 15.03
C PRO A 120 6.39 -31.24 16.51
N LEU A 121 5.16 -31.63 16.91
CA LEU A 121 4.84 -32.02 18.28
C LEU A 121 5.28 -33.46 18.58
N PHE A 122 5.39 -34.29 17.55
CA PHE A 122 5.72 -35.72 17.63
C PHE A 122 6.99 -36.09 16.85
N ASP A 123 7.25 -35.44 15.72
CA ASP A 123 8.37 -35.78 14.85
C ASP A 123 9.73 -35.56 15.51
N GLY A 124 10.63 -36.53 15.37
CA GLY A 124 11.97 -36.52 15.97
C GLY A 124 12.01 -36.52 17.51
N ARG A 125 10.89 -36.79 18.21
CA ARG A 125 10.78 -36.70 19.68
C ARG A 125 10.46 -38.04 20.34
N THR A 126 11.19 -38.38 21.40
CA THR A 126 10.90 -39.56 22.24
C THR A 126 9.64 -39.38 23.09
N THR A 127 9.47 -38.17 23.64
CA THR A 127 8.29 -37.71 24.38
C THR A 127 7.57 -36.61 23.58
N PRO A 128 6.26 -36.74 23.31
CA PRO A 128 5.50 -35.69 22.64
C PRO A 128 5.57 -34.36 23.41
N LYS A 129 5.63 -33.26 22.66
CA LYS A 129 5.61 -31.92 23.27
C LYS A 129 4.29 -31.75 24.04
N PHE A 130 4.34 -31.15 25.24
CA PHE A 130 3.17 -30.92 26.11
C PHE A 130 2.48 -32.17 26.68
N GLY A 131 3.13 -33.33 26.59
CA GLY A 131 2.54 -34.58 27.11
C GLY A 131 1.33 -35.06 26.31
N LEU A 132 1.18 -34.61 25.05
CA LEU A 132 0.08 -35.00 24.17
C LEU A 132 0.06 -36.51 23.94
N GLN A 133 -1.14 -37.06 23.78
CA GLN A 133 -1.32 -38.50 23.68
C GLN A 133 -0.85 -39.01 22.31
N LYS A 134 0.04 -40.02 22.29
CA LYS A 134 0.37 -40.75 21.05
C LYS A 134 -0.91 -41.43 20.55
N PHE A 135 -1.18 -41.33 19.24
CA PHE A 135 -2.43 -41.77 18.62
C PHE A 135 -3.68 -40.95 19.03
N GLY A 136 -3.50 -39.85 19.78
CA GLY A 136 -4.55 -38.87 20.11
C GLY A 136 -4.82 -37.87 18.98
N VAL A 137 -5.77 -36.94 19.17
CA VAL A 137 -6.25 -36.07 18.08
C VAL A 137 -5.19 -35.09 17.56
N HIS A 138 -4.10 -34.91 18.30
CA HIS A 138 -2.95 -34.08 17.93
C HIS A 138 -1.80 -34.87 17.28
N SER A 139 -1.91 -36.20 17.16
CA SER A 139 -0.84 -37.11 16.74
C SER A 139 -0.88 -37.48 15.25
N GLY A 140 -1.39 -36.61 14.37
CA GLY A 140 -1.58 -36.90 12.94
C GLY A 140 -0.76 -36.04 12.00
N HIS A 141 -1.14 -36.00 10.72
CA HIS A 141 -0.57 -35.11 9.71
C HIS A 141 -0.96 -33.65 9.98
N VAL A 142 -0.02 -32.71 9.86
CA VAL A 142 -0.26 -31.26 10.00
C VAL A 142 -0.15 -30.61 8.65
N GLN A 143 -1.15 -29.81 8.27
CA GLN A 143 -1.13 -29.13 6.97
C GLN A 143 0.13 -28.24 6.83
N THR A 144 0.94 -28.54 5.81
CA THR A 144 2.23 -27.88 5.56
C THR A 144 2.14 -26.69 4.60
N GLY A 145 1.01 -26.53 3.90
CA GLY A 145 0.73 -25.42 3.00
C GLY A 145 -0.62 -25.51 2.29
N ILE A 146 -0.96 -24.50 1.49
CA ILE A 146 -2.21 -24.46 0.72
C ILE A 146 -2.24 -25.57 -0.36
N THR A 147 -1.08 -25.98 -0.86
CA THR A 147 -0.92 -27.03 -1.87
C THR A 147 -0.65 -28.42 -1.28
N ASP A 148 -0.83 -28.60 0.03
CA ASP A 148 -0.54 -29.87 0.69
C ASP A 148 -1.40 -31.01 0.13
N SER A 149 -0.76 -31.94 -0.57
CA SER A 149 -1.42 -33.03 -1.28
C SER A 149 -2.17 -33.98 -0.35
N PHE A 150 -1.77 -34.05 0.93
CA PHE A 150 -2.50 -34.82 1.93
C PHE A 150 -3.86 -34.19 2.20
N CYS A 151 -3.95 -32.87 2.29
CA CYS A 151 -5.20 -32.20 2.60
C CYS A 151 -6.17 -32.13 1.41
N HIS A 152 -5.68 -32.37 0.19
CA HIS A 152 -6.45 -32.33 -1.05
C HIS A 152 -7.17 -33.65 -1.34
N VAL A 153 -8.50 -33.59 -1.45
CA VAL A 153 -9.32 -34.71 -1.89
C VAL A 153 -9.65 -34.53 -3.37
N LYS A 154 -9.08 -35.37 -4.25
CA LYS A 154 -9.33 -35.29 -5.71
C LYS A 154 -10.83 -35.37 -6.02
N GLY A 155 -11.34 -34.36 -6.73
CA GLY A 155 -12.74 -34.27 -7.13
C GLY A 155 -13.69 -33.70 -6.07
N SER A 156 -13.18 -33.19 -4.94
CA SER A 156 -13.96 -32.53 -3.89
C SER A 156 -13.51 -31.08 -3.70
N ASN A 157 -14.47 -30.17 -3.49
CA ASN A 157 -14.20 -28.79 -3.09
C ASN A 157 -13.94 -28.66 -1.58
N LYS A 158 -14.03 -29.76 -0.82
CA LYS A 158 -13.76 -29.82 0.61
C LYS A 158 -12.49 -30.63 0.86
N GLY A 159 -11.51 -30.00 1.52
CA GLY A 159 -10.29 -30.67 1.99
C GLY A 159 -10.59 -31.62 3.16
N GLN A 160 -9.68 -32.56 3.42
CA GLN A 160 -9.82 -33.51 4.53
C GLN A 160 -9.15 -33.04 5.83
N CYS A 161 -8.35 -31.98 5.78
CA CYS A 161 -7.67 -31.43 6.95
C CYS A 161 -8.59 -30.48 7.74
N GLU A 162 -8.57 -30.61 9.06
CA GLU A 162 -9.35 -29.87 10.05
C GLU A 162 -8.43 -29.03 10.97
N ASP A 163 -7.20 -28.72 10.54
CA ASP A 163 -6.26 -27.87 11.27
C ASP A 163 -6.94 -26.55 11.71
N GLY A 164 -6.98 -26.32 13.02
CA GLY A 164 -7.56 -25.13 13.63
C GLY A 164 -9.05 -25.23 14.00
N TYR A 165 -9.71 -26.35 13.70
CA TYR A 165 -11.10 -26.57 14.12
C TYR A 165 -11.18 -26.75 15.64
N THR A 166 -12.27 -26.29 16.25
CA THR A 166 -12.59 -26.64 17.64
C THR A 166 -13.52 -27.84 17.66
N LYS A 167 -13.24 -28.82 18.53
CA LYS A 167 -14.02 -30.05 18.62
C LYS A 167 -14.29 -30.44 20.06
N GLU A 168 -15.51 -30.90 20.34
CA GLU A 168 -15.85 -31.47 21.63
C GLU A 168 -15.19 -32.84 21.81
N VAL A 169 -14.52 -33.04 22.93
CA VAL A 169 -13.78 -34.26 23.27
C VAL A 169 -13.95 -34.59 24.76
N SER A 170 -13.93 -35.88 25.11
CA SER A 170 -14.14 -36.35 26.49
C SER A 170 -12.85 -36.77 27.20
N GLY A 171 -11.69 -36.54 26.59
CA GLY A 171 -10.38 -37.01 27.06
C GLY A 171 -9.56 -35.96 27.83
N PRO A 172 -8.32 -36.30 28.23
CA PRO A 172 -7.42 -35.39 28.95
C PRO A 172 -6.98 -34.18 28.10
N GLU A 173 -7.20 -34.25 26.78
CA GLU A 173 -6.93 -33.17 25.81
C GLU A 173 -8.09 -32.15 25.74
N ALA A 174 -9.15 -32.33 26.55
CA ALA A 174 -10.29 -31.42 26.65
C ALA A 174 -9.99 -30.25 27.60
N ALA A 175 -10.21 -29.04 27.11
CA ALA A 175 -10.29 -27.84 27.94
C ALA A 175 -11.77 -27.55 28.27
N HIS A 176 -12.06 -27.36 29.55
CA HIS A 176 -13.40 -26.97 30.02
C HIS A 176 -13.60 -25.46 29.84
N ILE A 177 -14.29 -25.06 28.78
CA ILE A 177 -14.37 -23.67 28.33
C ILE A 177 -15.84 -23.21 28.32
N ARG A 178 -16.08 -21.95 28.71
CA ARG A 178 -17.39 -21.31 28.56
C ARG A 178 -17.54 -20.90 27.08
N VAL A 179 -18.58 -21.34 26.41
CA VAL A 179 -18.79 -21.13 24.97
C VAL A 179 -20.08 -20.37 24.77
N ALA A 180 -20.04 -19.32 23.95
CA ALA A 180 -21.24 -18.69 23.42
C ALA A 180 -21.78 -19.55 22.28
N THR A 181 -22.76 -20.40 22.56
CA THR A 181 -23.26 -21.38 21.58
C THR A 181 -24.16 -20.72 20.54
N LYS A 182 -24.81 -19.60 20.90
CA LYS A 182 -25.79 -18.93 20.05
C LYS A 182 -26.01 -17.47 20.45
N ALA A 183 -26.27 -16.61 19.46
CA ALA A 183 -26.81 -15.27 19.68
C ALA A 183 -28.31 -15.28 19.99
N LYS A 184 -28.73 -14.51 20.99
CA LYS A 184 -30.12 -14.38 21.41
C LYS A 184 -30.93 -13.52 20.42
N PRO A 185 -32.18 -13.91 20.12
CA PRO A 185 -33.08 -13.08 19.34
C PRO A 185 -33.45 -11.81 20.12
N ASN A 186 -33.87 -10.77 19.41
CA ASN A 186 -34.45 -9.60 20.06
C ASN A 186 -35.75 -9.99 20.78
N MET A 187 -35.91 -9.53 22.01
CA MET A 187 -37.11 -9.80 22.82
C MET A 187 -38.35 -9.07 22.30
N ASP A 188 -38.17 -7.92 21.66
CA ASP A 188 -39.25 -7.19 20.99
C ASP A 188 -39.47 -7.75 19.58
N LYS A 189 -40.59 -8.48 19.41
CA LYS A 189 -40.97 -9.08 18.13
C LYS A 189 -41.39 -8.07 17.06
N ASN A 190 -41.67 -6.82 17.45
CA ASN A 190 -42.04 -5.75 16.52
C ASN A 190 -40.83 -4.90 16.09
N SER A 191 -39.66 -5.10 16.72
CA SER A 191 -38.45 -4.39 16.37
C SER A 191 -37.95 -4.82 14.98
N PRO A 192 -37.47 -3.89 14.14
CA PRO A 192 -36.81 -4.22 12.87
C PRO A 192 -35.47 -4.94 13.09
N LEU A 193 -34.88 -4.83 14.29
CA LEU A 193 -33.64 -5.50 14.67
C LEU A 193 -33.94 -6.90 15.21
N ASP A 194 -33.38 -7.95 14.60
CA ASP A 194 -33.70 -9.35 14.92
C ASP A 194 -32.84 -9.96 16.03
N ARG A 195 -31.83 -9.24 16.53
CA ARG A 195 -30.95 -9.64 17.64
C ARG A 195 -30.95 -8.59 18.74
N GLU A 196 -30.97 -9.05 19.99
CA GLU A 196 -30.89 -8.17 21.16
C GLU A 196 -29.59 -7.34 21.15
N PHE A 197 -28.50 -7.96 20.68
CA PHE A 197 -27.21 -7.31 20.50
C PHE A 197 -27.30 -6.05 19.62
N PHE A 198 -28.01 -6.09 18.50
CA PHE A 198 -28.07 -4.97 17.57
C PHE A 198 -28.68 -3.72 18.20
N ARG A 199 -29.77 -3.92 18.95
CA ARG A 199 -30.41 -2.83 19.69
C ARG A 199 -29.45 -2.21 20.69
N SER A 200 -28.86 -3.04 21.56
CA SER A 200 -27.93 -2.56 22.58
C SER A 200 -26.69 -1.90 21.98
N PHE A 201 -26.20 -2.40 20.84
CA PHE A 201 -25.07 -1.81 20.12
C PHE A 201 -25.38 -0.40 19.62
N LEU A 202 -26.53 -0.20 18.97
CA LEU A 202 -26.96 1.13 18.50
C LEU A 202 -27.21 2.07 19.67
N GLU A 203 -27.87 1.61 20.74
CA GLU A 203 -28.08 2.40 21.95
C GLU A 203 -26.73 2.83 22.56
N ALA A 204 -25.80 1.90 22.73
CA ALA A 204 -24.48 2.17 23.33
C ALA A 204 -23.67 3.21 22.57
N LEU A 205 -23.69 3.18 21.23
CA LEU A 205 -23.01 4.19 20.42
C LEU A 205 -23.66 5.57 20.51
N ASN A 206 -24.94 5.65 20.85
CA ASN A 206 -25.72 6.89 20.86
C ASN A 206 -25.89 7.51 22.27
N VAL A 207 -25.30 6.92 23.32
CA VAL A 207 -25.34 7.48 24.68
C VAL A 207 -24.45 8.73 24.78
N GLN A 208 -25.05 9.88 25.08
CA GLN A 208 -24.35 11.17 25.14
C GLN A 208 -23.33 11.24 26.29
N GLU A 209 -23.60 10.58 27.41
CA GLU A 209 -22.71 10.52 28.57
C GLU A 209 -21.37 9.86 28.27
N ASN A 210 -21.30 9.03 27.22
CA ASN A 210 -20.11 8.29 26.80
C ASN A 210 -19.51 8.81 25.48
N SER A 211 -19.97 9.95 24.97
CA SER A 211 -19.39 10.55 23.77
C SER A 211 -17.92 10.88 23.96
N ALA A 212 -17.13 10.74 22.89
CA ALA A 212 -15.69 10.92 22.93
C ALA A 212 -15.34 12.34 23.34
N CYS A 213 -14.31 12.43 24.18
CA CYS A 213 -13.76 13.71 24.62
C CYS A 213 -12.83 14.36 23.59
N PHE A 214 -12.55 13.68 22.47
CA PHE A 214 -11.56 14.15 21.51
C PHE A 214 -12.20 15.13 20.51
N ASP A 215 -12.16 16.41 20.87
CA ASP A 215 -12.31 17.49 19.90
C ASP A 215 -10.91 17.94 19.47
N ILE A 216 -10.53 17.67 18.22
CA ILE A 216 -9.25 18.14 17.68
C ILE A 216 -9.13 19.68 17.79
N LYS A 217 -10.26 20.40 17.78
CA LYS A 217 -10.29 21.86 17.98
C LYS A 217 -9.98 22.24 19.42
N ALA A 218 -10.19 21.37 20.41
CA ALA A 218 -9.76 21.63 21.77
C ALA A 218 -8.22 21.56 21.91
N GLN A 219 -7.57 20.63 21.20
CA GLN A 219 -6.11 20.55 21.15
C GLN A 219 -5.50 21.62 20.24
N PHE A 220 -6.17 21.93 19.14
CA PHE A 220 -5.73 22.85 18.10
C PHE A 220 -6.85 23.86 17.77
N PRO A 221 -7.00 24.94 18.56
CA PRO A 221 -8.11 25.89 18.46
C PRO A 221 -8.28 26.57 17.09
N PHE A 222 -7.23 26.55 16.29
CA PHE A 222 -7.19 27.17 14.96
C PHE A 222 -6.97 26.12 13.85
N TYR A 223 -7.24 24.84 14.14
CA TYR A 223 -7.23 23.79 13.13
C TYR A 223 -8.18 24.12 11.98
N ARG A 224 -7.65 24.02 10.75
CA ARG A 224 -8.38 24.20 9.51
C ARG A 224 -7.78 23.29 8.45
N GLU A 225 -8.64 22.71 7.63
CA GLU A 225 -8.24 22.07 6.39
C GLU A 225 -7.98 23.17 5.34
N ILE A 226 -6.71 23.34 4.99
CA ILE A 226 -6.25 24.34 4.01
C ILE A 226 -5.59 23.60 2.86
N LEU A 227 -5.92 23.96 1.64
CA LEU A 227 -5.20 23.52 0.45
C LEU A 227 -4.32 24.67 -0.04
N TYR A 228 -3.05 24.38 -0.27
CA TYR A 228 -2.10 25.35 -0.82
C TYR A 228 -2.02 25.16 -2.33
N LYS A 229 -2.58 26.11 -3.07
CA LYS A 229 -2.56 26.13 -4.54
C LYS A 229 -1.87 27.39 -5.01
N PRO A 230 -0.89 27.30 -5.92
CA PRO A 230 -0.21 28.46 -6.47
C PRO A 230 -1.12 29.21 -7.44
N ASP A 231 -0.92 30.52 -7.57
CA ASP A 231 -1.51 31.32 -8.63
C ASP A 231 -0.47 31.52 -9.76
N PHE A 232 -0.79 30.99 -10.95
CA PHE A 232 0.06 31.05 -12.14
C PHE A 232 -0.48 31.98 -13.23
N THR A 233 -1.52 32.78 -12.95
CA THR A 233 -2.22 33.64 -13.94
C THR A 233 -1.31 34.56 -14.78
N HIS A 234 -0.09 34.86 -14.32
CA HIS A 234 0.86 35.73 -15.01
C HIS A 234 2.22 35.08 -15.34
N LYS A 235 2.33 33.75 -15.27
CA LYS A 235 3.59 33.05 -15.57
C LYS A 235 3.52 32.32 -16.91
N ASN A 236 4.61 32.40 -17.68
CA ASN A 236 4.78 31.60 -18.88
C ASN A 236 5.15 30.17 -18.47
N MET A 237 4.13 29.33 -18.35
CA MET A 237 4.28 27.90 -18.09
C MET A 237 4.90 27.25 -19.32
N SER A 238 5.86 26.36 -19.11
CA SER A 238 6.53 25.66 -20.21
C SER A 238 6.66 24.18 -19.88
N ARG A 239 6.40 23.36 -20.89
CA ARG A 239 6.51 21.89 -20.90
C ARG A 239 5.65 21.20 -19.81
N PRO A 240 4.41 20.82 -20.14
CA PRO A 240 3.59 19.95 -19.31
C PRO A 240 4.29 18.61 -19.04
N VAL A 241 4.43 18.26 -17.76
CA VAL A 241 5.07 17.02 -17.30
C VAL A 241 4.08 16.18 -16.50
N ILE A 242 4.01 14.89 -16.82
CA ILE A 242 3.41 13.86 -15.96
C ILE A 242 4.52 13.00 -15.38
N VAL A 243 4.45 12.74 -14.08
CA VAL A 243 5.39 11.85 -13.37
C VAL A 243 4.68 10.55 -13.05
N ASP A 244 5.21 9.42 -13.53
CA ASP A 244 4.76 8.07 -13.23
C ASP A 244 5.79 7.41 -12.32
N MET A 245 5.39 7.06 -11.09
CA MET A 245 6.31 6.69 -10.01
C MET A 245 5.85 5.45 -9.25
N ASP A 246 6.80 4.74 -8.64
CA ASP A 246 6.55 3.54 -7.84
C ASP A 246 6.66 3.76 -6.33
N MET A 247 6.80 5.04 -5.93
CA MET A 247 6.82 5.53 -4.55
C MET A 247 7.99 4.99 -3.74
N SER A 248 9.13 4.77 -4.39
CA SER A 248 10.40 4.57 -3.71
C SER A 248 10.88 5.85 -2.98
N PRO A 249 11.86 5.75 -2.08
CA PRO A 249 12.57 6.93 -1.57
C PRO A 249 13.19 7.81 -2.67
N GLY A 250 13.65 7.22 -3.78
CA GLY A 250 14.22 7.93 -4.92
C GLY A 250 13.18 8.76 -5.66
N ASP A 251 11.95 8.25 -5.75
CA ASP A 251 10.81 8.96 -6.32
C ASP A 251 10.42 10.19 -5.52
N PHE A 252 10.37 10.08 -4.19
CA PHE A 252 10.03 11.23 -3.36
C PHE A 252 11.09 12.33 -3.46
N ILE A 253 12.37 11.97 -3.56
CA ILE A 253 13.46 12.94 -3.83
C ILE A 253 13.30 13.56 -5.22
N SER A 254 12.99 12.74 -6.23
CA SER A 254 12.74 13.18 -7.60
C SER A 254 11.57 14.15 -7.68
N LEU A 255 10.46 13.86 -7.02
CA LEU A 255 9.28 14.72 -6.94
C LEU A 255 9.64 16.07 -6.32
N ILE A 256 10.30 16.08 -5.15
CA ILE A 256 10.73 17.33 -4.52
C ILE A 256 11.62 18.13 -5.48
N TYR A 257 12.58 17.49 -6.13
CA TYR A 257 13.46 18.16 -7.11
C TYR A 257 12.68 18.77 -8.29
N LEU A 258 11.68 18.08 -8.82
CA LEU A 258 10.81 18.59 -9.89
C LEU A 258 9.96 19.79 -9.42
N LEU A 259 9.44 19.75 -8.19
CA LEU A 259 8.65 20.85 -7.62
C LEU A 259 9.51 22.08 -7.28
N LYS A 260 10.81 21.90 -7.07
CA LYS A 260 11.80 22.99 -6.93
C LYS A 260 12.16 23.66 -8.26
N ALA A 261 11.91 22.99 -9.39
CA ALA A 261 12.28 23.52 -10.68
C ALA A 261 11.41 24.73 -11.04
N PRO A 262 11.99 25.76 -11.70
CA PRO A 262 11.21 26.89 -12.21
C PRO A 262 10.04 26.41 -13.07
N ILE A 263 8.89 27.02 -12.89
CA ILE A 263 7.67 26.66 -13.62
C ILE A 263 7.78 26.97 -15.13
N GLU A 264 8.70 27.86 -15.47
CA GLU A 264 9.12 28.20 -16.83
C GLU A 264 10.03 27.12 -17.46
N ALA A 265 10.53 26.17 -16.66
CA ALA A 265 11.31 25.04 -17.14
C ALA A 265 10.45 23.79 -17.31
N ILE A 266 9.63 23.49 -16.29
CA ILE A 266 8.70 22.36 -16.27
C ILE A 266 7.43 22.70 -15.49
N ASP A 267 6.30 22.18 -15.94
CA ASP A 267 5.03 22.24 -15.20
C ASP A 267 4.51 20.84 -14.91
N VAL A 268 4.67 20.39 -13.66
CA VAL A 268 4.11 19.10 -13.22
C VAL A 268 2.60 19.21 -13.17
N LYS A 269 1.93 18.59 -14.15
CA LYS A 269 0.46 18.59 -14.30
C LYS A 269 -0.22 17.45 -13.55
N GLY A 270 0.49 16.37 -13.25
CA GLY A 270 -0.08 15.21 -12.58
C GLY A 270 0.94 14.16 -12.21
N ILE A 271 0.55 13.33 -11.25
CA ILE A 271 1.33 12.19 -10.76
C ILE A 271 0.52 10.92 -10.95
N LEU A 272 1.11 9.92 -11.60
CA LEU A 272 0.56 8.58 -11.74
C LEU A 272 1.37 7.64 -10.84
N VAL A 273 0.69 6.75 -10.14
CA VAL A 273 1.32 5.83 -9.19
C VAL A 273 1.20 4.41 -9.70
N SER A 274 2.31 3.74 -9.94
CA SER A 274 2.33 2.32 -10.33
C SER A 274 2.03 1.46 -9.10
N GLY A 275 0.84 0.87 -9.06
CA GLY A 275 0.39 0.10 -7.90
C GLY A 275 1.06 -1.27 -7.76
N ASN A 276 1.72 -1.74 -8.82
CA ASN A 276 2.62 -2.91 -8.84
C ASN A 276 4.09 -2.50 -8.65
N GLY A 277 4.32 -1.30 -8.11
CA GLY A 277 5.61 -0.70 -7.85
C GLY A 277 6.31 -1.13 -6.56
N TRP A 278 7.26 -0.32 -6.10
CA TRP A 278 8.04 -0.54 -4.88
C TRP A 278 7.20 -0.48 -3.61
N ALA A 279 6.39 0.57 -3.43
CA ALA A 279 5.57 0.76 -2.24
C ALA A 279 4.08 0.48 -2.50
N ASN A 280 3.35 0.18 -1.43
CA ASN A 280 1.91 -0.04 -1.51
C ASN A 280 1.18 1.24 -1.94
N VAL A 281 0.12 1.11 -2.76
CA VAL A 281 -0.73 2.26 -3.17
C VAL A 281 -1.29 3.08 -2.00
N ALA A 282 -1.45 2.50 -0.83
CA ALA A 282 -1.85 3.22 0.38
C ALA A 282 -0.85 4.32 0.79
N SER A 283 0.39 4.25 0.31
CA SER A 283 1.45 5.24 0.56
C SER A 283 1.28 6.54 -0.25
N ILE A 284 0.24 6.67 -1.08
CA ILE A 284 -0.12 7.91 -1.79
C ILE A 284 -0.25 9.10 -0.84
N ASP A 285 -0.61 8.88 0.42
CA ASP A 285 -0.64 9.92 1.46
C ASP A 285 0.69 10.69 1.57
N ILE A 286 1.83 10.03 1.32
CA ILE A 286 3.15 10.68 1.33
C ILE A 286 3.29 11.65 0.16
N ILE A 287 2.75 11.30 -1.02
CA ILE A 287 2.72 12.21 -2.18
C ILE A 287 1.89 13.45 -1.82
N TYR A 288 0.71 13.27 -1.23
CA TYR A 288 -0.13 14.38 -0.79
C TYR A 288 0.56 15.25 0.27
N ASP A 289 1.23 14.64 1.25
CA ASP A 289 1.97 15.35 2.29
C ASP A 289 3.15 16.14 1.71
N ILE A 290 3.86 15.62 0.68
CA ILE A 290 4.92 16.35 -0.06
C ILE A 290 4.35 17.48 -0.92
N LEU A 291 3.25 17.23 -1.64
CA LEU A 291 2.58 18.27 -2.43
C LEU A 291 2.10 19.41 -1.53
N HIS A 292 1.54 19.07 -0.36
CA HIS A 292 1.09 20.03 0.63
C HIS A 292 2.27 20.82 1.21
N MET A 293 3.38 20.14 1.55
CA MET A 293 4.64 20.78 1.96
C MET A 293 5.11 21.82 0.93
N MET A 294 5.09 21.45 -0.35
CA MET A 294 5.57 22.28 -1.46
C MET A 294 4.54 23.29 -1.98
N GLY A 295 3.34 23.35 -1.41
CA GLY A 295 2.30 24.28 -1.83
C GLY A 295 1.69 23.97 -3.19
N ARG A 296 1.59 22.68 -3.54
CA ARG A 296 1.15 22.16 -4.84
C ARG A 296 -0.03 21.18 -4.71
N ASP A 297 -0.99 21.50 -3.83
CA ASP A 297 -2.23 20.73 -3.68
C ASP A 297 -3.13 20.78 -4.93
N ASP A 298 -2.78 21.59 -5.94
CA ASP A 298 -3.40 21.62 -7.26
C ASP A 298 -3.12 20.36 -8.10
N ILE A 299 -2.00 19.66 -7.85
CA ILE A 299 -1.58 18.53 -8.69
C ILE A 299 -2.46 17.29 -8.40
N PRO A 300 -3.18 16.75 -9.41
CA PRO A 300 -3.92 15.51 -9.27
C PRO A 300 -2.97 14.30 -9.17
N VAL A 301 -3.35 13.32 -8.35
CA VAL A 301 -2.60 12.07 -8.17
C VAL A 301 -3.52 10.90 -8.51
N GLY A 302 -3.10 10.05 -9.43
CA GLY A 302 -3.87 8.94 -9.96
C GLY A 302 -3.25 7.60 -9.59
N ARG A 303 -4.06 6.69 -9.04
CA ARG A 303 -3.66 5.33 -8.69
C ARG A 303 -3.72 4.41 -9.91
N GLY A 304 -2.63 3.72 -10.20
CA GLY A 304 -2.54 2.68 -11.22
C GLY A 304 -2.96 1.30 -10.74
N ASN A 305 -2.90 0.33 -11.64
CA ASN A 305 -3.19 -1.07 -11.33
C ASN A 305 -2.17 -1.63 -10.33
N THR A 306 -2.64 -2.52 -9.43
CA THR A 306 -1.79 -3.22 -8.47
C THR A 306 -1.18 -4.52 -9.02
N THR A 307 -1.40 -4.80 -10.30
CA THR A 307 -0.94 -6.00 -11.00
C THR A 307 -0.35 -5.61 -12.35
N ALA A 308 0.64 -6.37 -12.80
CA ALA A 308 1.19 -6.18 -14.14
C ALA A 308 0.16 -6.48 -15.23
N LEU A 309 0.41 -5.92 -16.41
CA LEU A 309 -0.40 -6.09 -17.60
C LEU A 309 -0.55 -7.57 -17.98
N GLY A 310 -1.78 -8.00 -18.26
CA GLY A 310 -2.08 -9.36 -18.74
C GLY A 310 -2.07 -10.44 -17.65
N THR A 311 -1.93 -10.10 -16.38
CA THR A 311 -2.03 -11.06 -15.26
C THR A 311 -3.46 -11.08 -14.69
N PRO A 312 -4.19 -12.22 -14.72
CA PRO A 312 -5.49 -12.32 -14.07
C PRO A 312 -5.31 -12.30 -12.54
N SER A 313 -6.08 -11.44 -11.89
CA SER A 313 -6.01 -11.05 -10.47
C SER A 313 -5.75 -12.19 -9.48
N LEU A 314 -4.70 -12.01 -8.67
CA LEU A 314 -4.39 -12.54 -7.31
C LEU A 314 -2.85 -12.63 -7.07
N GLY A 315 -2.03 -12.18 -8.02
CA GLY A 315 -0.58 -12.21 -7.92
C GLY A 315 -0.02 -11.27 -6.85
N CYS A 316 0.09 -11.77 -5.62
CA CYS A 316 1.01 -11.24 -4.60
C CYS A 316 2.50 -11.44 -5.01
N ASP A 317 2.74 -12.00 -6.19
CA ASP A 317 4.06 -12.30 -6.73
C ASP A 317 4.97 -11.07 -6.76
N TYR A 318 4.44 -9.88 -7.12
CA TYR A 318 5.22 -8.63 -7.14
C TYR A 318 5.63 -8.18 -5.74
N VAL A 319 4.71 -8.21 -4.78
CA VAL A 319 5.00 -7.83 -3.40
C VAL A 319 6.05 -8.75 -2.77
N SER A 320 6.10 -10.01 -3.20
CA SER A 320 7.08 -10.98 -2.72
C SER A 320 8.51 -10.75 -3.23
N ILE A 321 8.68 -10.01 -4.34
CA ILE A 321 10.00 -9.72 -4.91
C ILE A 321 10.60 -8.41 -4.40
N ILE A 322 9.81 -7.53 -3.78
CA ILE A 322 10.33 -6.32 -3.14
C ILE A 322 11.08 -6.73 -1.86
N PRO A 323 12.34 -6.31 -1.69
CA PRO A 323 13.13 -6.67 -0.51
C PRO A 323 12.50 -6.08 0.76
N GLN A 324 12.35 -6.92 1.78
CA GLN A 324 11.76 -6.51 3.05
C GLN A 324 12.82 -6.00 4.04
N GLY A 325 12.52 -4.87 4.68
CA GLY A 325 13.26 -4.37 5.82
C GLY A 325 12.92 -5.12 7.12
N SER A 326 13.54 -4.70 8.23
CA SER A 326 13.18 -5.20 9.56
C SER A 326 11.74 -4.89 9.96
N GLY A 327 11.15 -3.81 9.45
CA GLY A 327 9.72 -3.50 9.58
C GLY A 327 8.84 -4.11 8.49
N GLY A 328 9.38 -5.00 7.63
CA GLY A 328 8.68 -5.46 6.45
C GLY A 328 8.54 -4.35 5.40
N LEU A 329 7.38 -4.30 4.72
CA LEU A 329 7.07 -3.26 3.74
C LEU A 329 6.65 -1.93 4.37
N ILE A 330 6.33 -1.92 5.67
CA ILE A 330 6.05 -0.68 6.40
C ILE A 330 7.24 0.29 6.33
N ASP A 331 8.46 -0.25 6.28
CA ASP A 331 9.67 0.56 6.12
C ASP A 331 9.61 1.36 4.81
N SER A 332 9.37 0.72 3.66
CA SER A 332 9.22 1.45 2.39
C SER A 332 8.00 2.35 2.38
N ASP A 333 6.86 1.86 2.86
CA ASP A 333 5.56 2.55 2.86
C ASP A 333 5.53 3.79 3.77
N THR A 334 6.54 3.98 4.63
CA THR A 334 6.63 5.12 5.55
C THR A 334 7.93 5.91 5.44
N LEU A 335 8.69 5.73 4.35
CA LEU A 335 10.03 6.32 4.18
C LEU A 335 10.96 6.03 5.36
N TYR A 336 10.97 4.77 5.79
CA TYR A 336 11.70 4.25 6.93
C TYR A 336 11.36 5.03 8.22
N GLY A 337 10.08 5.39 8.36
CA GLY A 337 9.51 6.19 9.45
C GLY A 337 9.59 7.70 9.26
N LEU A 338 10.32 8.22 8.26
CA LEU A 338 10.46 9.68 8.06
C LEU A 338 9.18 10.36 7.55
N ALA A 339 8.24 9.62 6.97
CA ALA A 339 6.94 10.17 6.57
C ALA A 339 6.17 10.82 7.73
N ARG A 340 6.50 10.47 8.99
CA ARG A 340 5.92 11.10 10.20
C ARG A 340 6.35 12.56 10.39
N SER A 341 7.44 13.00 9.74
CA SER A 341 7.95 14.37 9.83
C SER A 341 7.34 15.32 8.79
N LEU A 342 6.70 14.78 7.76
CA LEU A 342 6.03 15.58 6.74
C LEU A 342 4.75 16.22 7.28
N PRO A 343 4.38 17.42 6.81
CA PRO A 343 3.09 18.02 7.13
C PRO A 343 1.95 17.14 6.59
N ARG A 344 0.77 17.24 7.19
CA ARG A 344 -0.40 16.45 6.88
C ARG A 344 -1.31 17.19 5.92
N SER A 345 -1.40 16.71 4.68
CA SER A 345 -2.39 17.20 3.71
C SER A 345 -3.82 16.88 4.17
N PRO A 346 -4.82 17.73 3.88
CA PRO A 346 -6.23 17.34 3.98
C PRO A 346 -6.60 16.22 2.99
N ARG A 347 -5.81 16.04 1.92
CA ARG A 347 -6.02 14.96 0.93
C ARG A 347 -5.55 13.64 1.51
N ARG A 348 -6.34 12.57 1.30
CA ARG A 348 -6.01 11.22 1.75
C ARG A 348 -6.29 10.17 0.70
N TYR A 349 -5.45 9.16 0.67
CA TYR A 349 -5.70 7.93 -0.06
C TYR A 349 -6.98 7.29 0.48
N THR A 350 -7.84 6.94 -0.44
CA THR A 350 -9.11 6.30 -0.14
C THR A 350 -9.34 5.16 -1.12
N ALA A 351 -9.97 4.08 -0.66
CA ALA A 351 -10.23 2.94 -1.52
C ALA A 351 -11.04 3.38 -2.75
N GLU A 352 -10.60 2.91 -3.91
CA GLU A 352 -11.25 3.23 -5.17
C GLU A 352 -12.60 2.53 -5.28
N ASN A 353 -13.62 3.29 -5.63
CA ASN A 353 -14.98 2.84 -5.85
C ASN A 353 -15.55 3.67 -7.01
N SER A 354 -15.39 3.17 -8.25
CA SER A 354 -15.99 3.74 -9.47
C SER A 354 -16.79 2.71 -10.26
N VAL A 355 -18.12 2.80 -10.22
CA VAL A 355 -19.04 1.96 -11.01
C VAL A 355 -18.72 2.03 -12.50
N GLU A 356 -18.37 3.23 -13.00
CA GLU A 356 -18.00 3.43 -14.40
C GLU A 356 -16.79 2.58 -14.83
N HIS A 357 -15.86 2.32 -13.91
CA HIS A 357 -14.67 1.52 -14.14
C HIS A 357 -14.77 0.10 -13.59
N GLY A 358 -16.00 -0.42 -13.46
CA GLY A 358 -16.26 -1.81 -13.07
C GLY A 358 -16.14 -2.08 -11.58
N ALA A 359 -16.00 -1.03 -10.76
CA ALA A 359 -16.14 -1.16 -9.32
C ALA A 359 -17.62 -1.41 -8.96
N PRO A 360 -17.87 -2.02 -7.81
CA PRO A 360 -19.19 -2.49 -7.46
C PRO A 360 -20.25 -1.40 -7.19
N ARG A 361 -19.93 -0.41 -6.35
CA ARG A 361 -20.78 0.75 -6.00
C ARG A 361 -19.88 1.95 -5.67
N ASN A 362 -20.41 3.16 -5.78
CA ASN A 362 -19.73 4.38 -5.36
C ASN A 362 -20.19 4.80 -3.97
N THR A 363 -19.32 5.50 -3.25
CA THR A 363 -19.75 6.29 -2.10
C THR A 363 -20.45 7.57 -2.59
N ASP A 364 -21.41 8.07 -1.81
CA ASP A 364 -22.07 9.37 -2.07
C ASP A 364 -21.10 10.58 -1.94
N HIS A 365 -19.84 10.31 -1.61
CA HIS A 365 -18.76 11.26 -1.39
C HIS A 365 -17.59 10.97 -2.35
N PRO A 366 -17.67 11.37 -3.64
CA PRO A 366 -16.63 11.08 -4.63
C PRO A 366 -15.26 11.65 -4.27
N GLU A 367 -15.18 12.67 -3.42
CA GLU A 367 -13.94 13.16 -2.81
C GLU A 367 -13.24 12.14 -1.91
N LEU A 368 -13.96 11.09 -1.49
CA LEU A 368 -13.49 9.97 -0.68
C LEU A 368 -13.17 8.72 -1.52
N ARG A 369 -12.94 8.86 -2.83
CA ARG A 369 -12.28 7.81 -3.65
C ARG A 369 -10.96 8.33 -4.19
N GLN A 370 -9.96 7.46 -4.29
CA GLN A 370 -8.73 7.80 -4.98
C GLN A 370 -8.97 7.82 -6.50
N PRO A 371 -8.63 8.91 -7.22
CA PRO A 371 -8.68 8.94 -8.68
C PRO A 371 -7.78 7.89 -9.32
N LEU A 372 -8.18 7.35 -10.46
CA LEU A 372 -7.38 6.42 -11.26
C LEU A 372 -6.30 7.16 -12.06
N ALA A 373 -5.19 6.49 -12.32
CA ALA A 373 -4.12 7.00 -13.19
C ALA A 373 -4.66 7.37 -14.59
N PHE A 374 -5.55 6.56 -15.15
CA PHE A 374 -6.15 6.84 -16.45
C PHE A 374 -7.13 8.02 -16.43
N GLU A 375 -7.89 8.21 -15.34
CA GLU A 375 -8.76 9.38 -15.17
C GLU A 375 -7.95 10.67 -15.07
N VAL A 376 -6.84 10.65 -14.31
CA VAL A 376 -5.92 11.79 -14.21
C VAL A 376 -5.29 12.10 -15.56
N TRP A 377 -4.86 11.08 -16.32
CA TRP A 377 -4.39 11.25 -17.69
C TRP A 377 -5.42 11.94 -18.59
N GLN A 378 -6.67 11.46 -18.62
CA GLN A 378 -7.72 12.07 -19.46
C GLN A 378 -8.01 13.51 -19.03
N SER A 379 -8.15 13.76 -17.72
CA SER A 379 -8.40 15.10 -17.20
C SER A 379 -7.30 16.09 -17.57
N ILE A 380 -6.02 15.67 -17.54
CA ILE A 380 -4.90 16.54 -17.93
C ILE A 380 -4.94 16.80 -19.44
N LYS A 381 -5.13 15.74 -20.24
CA LYS A 381 -5.21 15.84 -21.70
C LYS A 381 -6.34 16.77 -22.16
N GLU A 382 -7.50 16.72 -21.51
CA GLU A 382 -8.67 17.55 -21.82
C GLU A 382 -8.48 19.03 -21.44
N GLN A 383 -7.68 19.32 -20.42
CA GLN A 383 -7.41 20.68 -19.95
C GLN A 383 -6.26 21.37 -20.68
N LEU A 384 -5.42 20.63 -21.41
CA LEU A 384 -4.30 21.17 -22.17
C LEU A 384 -4.76 21.88 -23.45
N ASP A 385 -4.02 22.91 -23.85
CA ASP A 385 -4.22 23.49 -25.17
C ASP A 385 -3.89 22.45 -26.25
N PRO A 386 -4.68 22.32 -27.34
CA PRO A 386 -4.41 21.34 -28.40
C PRO A 386 -3.01 21.41 -29.03
N SER A 387 -2.33 22.55 -28.94
CA SER A 387 -0.95 22.75 -29.40
C SER A 387 0.10 22.24 -28.42
N GLU A 388 -0.24 22.09 -27.14
CA GLU A 388 0.66 21.59 -26.12
C GLU A 388 0.82 20.07 -26.22
N LYS A 389 1.98 19.59 -25.74
CA LYS A 389 2.34 18.18 -25.68
C LYS A 389 2.85 17.83 -24.29
N ILE A 390 2.69 16.58 -23.90
CA ILE A 390 3.04 16.09 -22.57
C ILE A 390 4.38 15.37 -22.63
N THR A 391 5.32 15.76 -21.78
CA THR A 391 6.49 14.95 -21.46
C THR A 391 6.16 14.03 -20.28
N ILE A 392 6.53 12.76 -20.36
CA ILE A 392 6.31 11.78 -19.27
C ILE A 392 7.67 11.36 -18.69
N LEU A 393 7.80 11.40 -17.37
CA LEU A 393 8.90 10.76 -16.64
C LEU A 393 8.36 9.50 -15.95
N THR A 394 8.90 8.33 -16.27
CA THR A 394 8.52 7.08 -15.62
C THR A 394 9.69 6.55 -14.78
N ASN A 395 9.53 6.55 -13.46
CA ASN A 395 10.48 6.02 -12.50
C ASN A 395 10.07 4.66 -11.91
N GLY A 396 8.90 4.16 -12.28
CA GLY A 396 8.39 2.87 -11.87
C GLY A 396 8.20 1.87 -13.02
N PRO A 397 7.49 0.75 -12.76
CA PRO A 397 7.02 -0.14 -13.81
C PRO A 397 6.17 0.61 -14.84
N LEU A 398 6.32 0.25 -16.11
CA LEU A 398 5.70 0.95 -17.25
C LEU A 398 4.20 0.68 -17.44
N THR A 399 3.55 0.09 -16.43
CA THR A 399 2.17 -0.40 -16.48
C THR A 399 1.16 0.71 -16.77
N ASN A 400 1.27 1.86 -16.11
CA ASN A 400 0.37 2.99 -16.33
C ASN A 400 0.50 3.54 -17.75
N LEU A 401 1.73 3.78 -18.21
CA LEU A 401 1.98 4.26 -19.57
C LEU A 401 1.52 3.25 -20.64
N ALA A 402 1.76 1.95 -20.44
CA ALA A 402 1.24 0.92 -21.32
C ALA A 402 -0.30 0.93 -21.38
N ASN A 403 -0.97 1.02 -20.24
CA ASN A 403 -2.43 1.13 -20.17
C ASN A 403 -2.95 2.36 -20.92
N ILE A 404 -2.28 3.51 -20.78
CA ILE A 404 -2.61 4.75 -21.51
C ILE A 404 -2.50 4.54 -23.03
N ILE A 405 -1.37 4.04 -23.51
CA ILE A 405 -1.14 3.82 -24.96
C ILE A 405 -2.13 2.81 -25.55
N LEU A 406 -2.46 1.75 -24.80
CA LEU A 406 -3.38 0.70 -25.24
C LEU A 406 -4.84 1.17 -25.24
N SER A 407 -5.22 2.04 -24.30
CA SER A 407 -6.61 2.46 -24.11
C SER A 407 -6.95 3.75 -24.86
N ASP A 408 -5.98 4.65 -25.05
CA ASP A 408 -6.16 5.94 -25.71
C ASP A 408 -5.39 6.01 -27.04
N LYS A 409 -6.12 5.82 -28.15
CA LYS A 409 -5.55 5.82 -29.52
C LYS A 409 -4.86 7.14 -29.90
N ASN A 410 -5.18 8.24 -29.22
CA ASN A 410 -4.57 9.54 -29.46
C ASN A 410 -3.39 9.82 -28.52
N ALA A 411 -3.05 8.94 -27.58
CA ALA A 411 -1.98 9.19 -26.61
C ALA A 411 -0.66 9.51 -27.29
N SER A 412 -0.26 8.75 -28.32
CA SER A 412 1.02 8.96 -29.01
C SER A 412 1.13 10.30 -29.76
N SER A 413 0.01 10.96 -30.09
CA SER A 413 0.05 12.29 -30.72
C SER A 413 0.10 13.42 -29.70
N VAL A 414 -0.22 13.14 -28.43
CA VAL A 414 -0.17 14.09 -27.32
C VAL A 414 1.14 13.98 -26.54
N ILE A 415 1.71 12.78 -26.44
CA ILE A 415 2.99 12.54 -25.78
C ILE A 415 4.13 13.06 -26.65
N GLU A 416 4.84 14.08 -26.17
CA GLU A 416 6.03 14.63 -26.83
C GLU A 416 7.21 13.67 -26.70
N LYS A 417 7.46 13.22 -25.46
CA LYS A 417 8.69 12.53 -25.09
C LYS A 417 8.50 11.76 -23.80
N VAL A 418 9.17 10.62 -23.69
CA VAL A 418 9.20 9.79 -22.48
C VAL A 418 10.63 9.68 -21.97
N TYR A 419 10.83 9.95 -20.69
CA TYR A 419 12.06 9.65 -19.94
C TYR A 419 11.78 8.40 -19.11
N ALA A 420 12.33 7.26 -19.52
CA ALA A 420 12.13 5.98 -18.84
C ALA A 420 13.34 5.63 -17.98
N VAL A 421 13.18 5.64 -16.66
CA VAL A 421 14.21 5.23 -15.71
C VAL A 421 14.02 3.75 -15.39
N GLY A 422 14.97 2.95 -15.87
CA GLY A 422 14.92 1.51 -15.72
C GLY A 422 15.65 0.81 -16.84
N GLY A 423 15.64 -0.51 -16.76
CA GLY A 423 16.21 -1.38 -17.78
C GLY A 423 17.70 -1.63 -17.65
N HIS A 424 18.08 -2.85 -18.01
CA HIS A 424 19.45 -3.30 -18.11
C HIS A 424 19.70 -3.80 -19.53
N ILE A 425 20.39 -2.98 -20.34
CA ILE A 425 20.80 -3.38 -21.68
C ILE A 425 21.98 -4.32 -21.54
N ARG A 426 21.77 -5.59 -21.85
CA ARG A 426 22.86 -6.57 -21.83
C ARG A 426 23.84 -6.25 -22.96
N ASP A 427 25.06 -5.94 -22.58
CA ASP A 427 26.21 -5.84 -23.47
C ASP A 427 27.21 -6.96 -23.19
N GLU A 428 28.39 -6.87 -23.79
CA GLU A 428 29.43 -7.90 -23.73
C GLU A 428 30.17 -7.94 -22.38
N ASP A 429 29.93 -6.97 -21.48
CA ASP A 429 30.70 -6.80 -20.24
C ASP A 429 30.28 -7.77 -19.10
N GLY A 430 29.17 -8.49 -19.30
CA GLY A 430 28.67 -9.50 -18.36
C GLY A 430 28.05 -8.92 -17.08
N SER A 431 27.78 -7.62 -17.03
CA SER A 431 27.16 -6.93 -15.90
C SER A 431 25.75 -7.49 -15.61
N LYS A 432 25.46 -7.63 -14.32
CA LYS A 432 24.18 -8.16 -13.83
C LYS A 432 23.15 -7.04 -13.67
N GLY A 433 21.88 -7.42 -13.72
CA GLY A 433 20.76 -6.56 -13.34
C GLY A 433 20.74 -6.24 -11.83
N ASN A 434 19.66 -5.62 -11.35
CA ASN A 434 19.47 -5.29 -9.93
C ASN A 434 18.37 -6.11 -9.24
N VAL A 435 17.68 -7.02 -9.94
CA VAL A 435 16.71 -7.95 -9.32
C VAL A 435 17.44 -9.05 -8.52
N PHE A 436 17.86 -8.73 -7.30
CA PHE A 436 18.65 -9.64 -6.46
C PHE A 436 17.78 -10.57 -5.60
N THR A 437 16.49 -10.29 -5.44
CA THR A 437 15.54 -11.08 -4.64
C THR A 437 15.09 -12.36 -5.35
N VAL A 438 15.28 -12.44 -6.68
CA VAL A 438 14.95 -13.61 -7.50
C VAL A 438 16.22 -14.13 -8.18
N PRO A 439 16.97 -15.08 -7.58
CA PRO A 439 18.31 -15.47 -8.05
C PRO A 439 18.39 -16.03 -9.49
N SER A 440 17.27 -16.53 -10.02
CA SER A 440 17.17 -17.01 -11.40
C SER A 440 17.14 -15.86 -12.43
N ILE A 441 16.80 -14.64 -12.01
CA ILE A 441 16.67 -13.46 -12.87
C ILE A 441 17.94 -12.62 -12.73
N ARG A 442 18.88 -12.81 -13.65
CA ARG A 442 20.24 -12.25 -13.51
C ARG A 442 20.47 -10.94 -14.26
N TYR A 443 19.68 -10.65 -15.28
CA TYR A 443 19.95 -9.59 -16.25
C TYR A 443 18.79 -8.60 -16.41
N ALA A 444 17.84 -8.61 -15.49
CA ALA A 444 16.71 -7.68 -15.48
C ALA A 444 16.92 -6.56 -14.46
N GLU A 445 16.32 -5.43 -14.75
CA GLU A 445 16.18 -4.32 -13.82
C GLU A 445 14.77 -4.36 -13.19
N PHE A 446 14.62 -3.98 -11.92
CA PHE A 446 13.37 -4.08 -11.14
C PHE A 446 12.16 -3.50 -11.86
N ASN A 447 12.19 -2.25 -12.35
CA ASN A 447 11.05 -1.62 -13.01
C ASN A 447 10.60 -2.38 -14.25
N ILE A 448 11.54 -2.90 -15.04
CA ILE A 448 11.23 -3.74 -16.20
C ILE A 448 10.68 -5.10 -15.76
N PHE A 449 11.26 -5.70 -14.73
CA PHE A 449 10.88 -7.03 -14.26
C PHE A 449 9.48 -7.06 -13.62
N LEU A 450 9.10 -5.99 -12.94
CA LEU A 450 7.79 -5.82 -12.32
C LEU A 450 6.64 -5.82 -13.32
N ASP A 451 6.89 -5.44 -14.60
CA ASP A 451 5.92 -5.61 -15.68
C ASP A 451 6.58 -5.78 -17.05
N LEU A 452 6.90 -7.04 -17.37
CA LEU A 452 7.55 -7.41 -18.64
C LEU A 452 6.74 -7.03 -19.87
N LEU A 453 5.41 -7.18 -19.81
CA LEU A 453 4.54 -6.95 -20.95
C LEU A 453 4.39 -5.45 -21.18
N ALA A 454 4.15 -4.67 -20.12
CA ALA A 454 4.11 -3.22 -20.24
C ALA A 454 5.45 -2.65 -20.73
N ALA A 455 6.57 -3.14 -20.21
CA ALA A 455 7.89 -2.72 -20.67
C ALA A 455 8.09 -3.01 -22.16
N LYS A 456 7.69 -4.19 -22.63
CA LYS A 456 7.72 -4.54 -24.06
C LYS A 456 6.82 -3.60 -24.88
N THR A 457 5.58 -3.39 -24.44
CA THR A 457 4.62 -2.51 -25.10
C THR A 457 5.13 -1.07 -25.25
N VAL A 458 5.71 -0.51 -24.20
CA VAL A 458 6.18 0.90 -24.21
C VAL A 458 7.50 1.04 -24.95
N LEU A 459 8.53 0.27 -24.59
CA LEU A 459 9.88 0.47 -25.12
C LEU A 459 10.03 0.05 -26.59
N GLU A 460 9.14 -0.79 -27.11
CA GLU A 460 9.08 -1.15 -28.54
C GLU A 460 8.03 -0.30 -29.31
N SER A 461 7.40 0.69 -28.67
CA SER A 461 6.45 1.61 -29.31
C SER A 461 7.13 2.66 -30.22
N SER A 462 6.32 3.47 -30.89
CA SER A 462 6.78 4.59 -31.73
C SER A 462 7.04 5.90 -30.97
N LEU A 463 6.94 5.91 -29.64
CA LEU A 463 7.18 7.11 -28.82
C LEU A 463 8.66 7.54 -28.86
N ASP A 464 8.93 8.85 -28.72
CA ASP A 464 10.31 9.34 -28.50
C ASP A 464 10.76 9.04 -27.07
N ILE A 465 11.44 7.91 -26.90
CA ILE A 465 11.87 7.41 -25.59
C ILE A 465 13.35 7.71 -25.37
N THR A 466 13.64 8.31 -24.22
CA THR A 466 14.98 8.38 -23.64
C THR A 466 15.07 7.47 -22.43
N LEU A 467 15.84 6.38 -22.56
CA LEU A 467 16.10 5.42 -21.52
C LEU A 467 17.26 5.89 -20.63
N VAL A 468 17.05 5.88 -19.32
CA VAL A 468 18.07 6.06 -18.28
C VAL A 468 18.38 4.67 -17.69
N PRO A 469 19.31 3.91 -18.31
CA PRO A 469 19.54 2.52 -17.95
C PRO A 469 20.27 2.37 -16.62
N LEU A 470 20.22 1.16 -16.06
CA LEU A 470 20.87 0.78 -14.80
C LEU A 470 22.37 1.11 -14.77
N SER A 471 23.07 1.06 -15.91
CA SER A 471 24.49 1.45 -15.99
C SER A 471 24.73 2.93 -15.64
N SER A 472 23.85 3.83 -16.08
CA SER A 472 23.90 5.26 -15.74
C SER A 472 23.40 5.52 -14.32
N GLN A 473 22.36 4.80 -13.89
CA GLN A 473 21.86 4.85 -12.51
C GLN A 473 22.96 4.48 -11.49
N ARG A 474 23.73 3.41 -11.75
CA ARG A 474 24.86 2.99 -10.92
C ARG A 474 25.95 4.05 -10.81
N LYS A 475 26.21 4.83 -11.88
CA LYS A 475 27.13 5.97 -11.84
C LYS A 475 26.63 7.10 -10.93
N ALA A 476 25.31 7.27 -10.81
CA ALA A 476 24.65 8.22 -9.91
C ALA A 476 24.41 7.68 -8.49
N ALA A 477 24.81 6.45 -8.16
CA ALA A 477 24.53 5.82 -6.87
C ALA A 477 25.64 6.08 -5.82
N SER A 478 25.81 7.33 -5.38
CA SER A 478 26.84 7.70 -4.38
C SER A 478 26.30 8.59 -3.25
N PHE A 479 25.93 7.95 -2.12
CA PHE A 479 25.51 8.67 -0.90
C PHE A 479 26.53 9.70 -0.44
N GLN A 480 27.82 9.34 -0.42
CA GLN A 480 28.87 10.25 0.05
C GLN A 480 28.95 11.53 -0.79
N SER A 481 28.79 11.40 -2.11
CA SER A 481 28.90 12.53 -3.03
C SER A 481 27.70 13.48 -2.91
N ILE A 482 26.48 12.94 -2.88
CA ILE A 482 25.26 13.76 -2.75
C ILE A 482 25.15 14.39 -1.36
N LEU A 483 25.46 13.67 -0.28
CA LEU A 483 25.46 14.22 1.08
C LEU A 483 26.50 15.34 1.23
N LYS A 484 27.68 15.18 0.60
CA LYS A 484 28.69 16.23 0.55
C LYS A 484 28.19 17.46 -0.21
N ALA A 485 27.49 17.27 -1.33
CA ALA A 485 26.92 18.39 -2.09
C ALA A 485 25.86 19.15 -1.27
N LEU A 486 24.93 18.42 -0.63
CA LEU A 486 23.87 19.00 0.20
C LEU A 486 24.39 19.76 1.42
N LYS A 487 25.51 19.34 2.02
CA LYS A 487 26.13 20.04 3.14
C LYS A 487 26.54 21.49 2.81
N HIS A 488 26.79 21.80 1.55
CA HIS A 488 27.21 23.14 1.11
C HIS A 488 26.06 23.96 0.52
N ALA A 489 24.85 23.39 0.41
CA ALA A 489 23.67 24.10 -0.06
C ALA A 489 23.00 24.86 1.08
N ASP A 490 22.25 25.90 0.72
CA ASP A 490 21.37 26.60 1.65
C ASP A 490 20.32 25.65 2.24
N HIS A 491 19.91 25.95 3.48
CA HIS A 491 18.90 25.17 4.18
C HIS A 491 17.49 25.65 3.85
N THR A 492 16.71 24.76 3.23
CA THR A 492 15.25 24.81 3.12
C THR A 492 14.64 23.63 3.88
N PRO A 493 13.33 23.65 4.21
CA PRO A 493 12.69 22.52 4.86
C PRO A 493 12.80 21.23 4.05
N GLU A 494 12.55 21.29 2.74
CA GLU A 494 12.62 20.15 1.83
C GLU A 494 14.04 19.65 1.60
N SER A 495 15.05 20.53 1.53
CA SER A 495 16.47 20.14 1.53
C SER A 495 16.85 19.40 2.81
N SER A 496 16.34 19.86 3.96
CA SER A 496 16.57 19.22 5.24
C SER A 496 15.91 17.85 5.33
N PHE A 497 14.69 17.70 4.79
CA PHE A 497 14.01 16.42 4.68
C PHE A 497 14.79 15.42 3.80
N VAL A 498 15.18 15.84 2.59
CA VAL A 498 15.97 15.01 1.66
C VAL A 498 17.31 14.62 2.28
N HIS A 499 18.01 15.54 2.93
CA HIS A 499 19.26 15.24 3.62
C HIS A 499 19.09 14.21 4.75
N ARG A 500 18.03 14.31 5.57
CA ARG A 500 17.72 13.32 6.61
C ARG A 500 17.38 11.95 6.02
N LEU A 501 16.60 11.90 4.94
CA LEU A 501 16.27 10.67 4.24
C LEU A 501 17.54 9.99 3.69
N LEU A 502 18.39 10.73 3.00
CA LEU A 502 19.64 10.20 2.46
C LEU A 502 20.60 9.73 3.55
N LEU A 503 20.69 10.44 4.68
CA LEU A 503 21.46 9.99 5.83
C LEU A 503 20.92 8.69 6.41
N LEU A 504 19.60 8.57 6.59
CA LEU A 504 18.95 7.36 7.10
C LEU A 504 19.22 6.17 6.18
N LEU A 505 19.00 6.32 4.88
CA LEU A 505 19.25 5.27 3.89
C LEU A 505 20.72 4.84 3.88
N HIS A 506 21.65 5.79 3.94
CA HIS A 506 23.09 5.51 3.99
C HIS A 506 23.48 4.76 5.27
N ASP A 507 22.93 5.16 6.41
CA ASP A 507 23.18 4.50 7.70
C ASP A 507 22.63 3.07 7.71
N LEU A 508 21.41 2.86 7.20
CA LEU A 508 20.82 1.53 7.05
C LEU A 508 21.69 0.65 6.16
N GLN A 509 22.12 1.16 5.01
CA GLN A 509 23.00 0.45 4.07
C GLN A 509 24.30 -0.03 4.73
N ARG A 510 24.92 0.82 5.57
CA ARG A 510 26.20 0.52 6.22
C ARG A 510 26.06 -0.42 7.41
N LYS A 511 24.97 -0.32 8.16
CA LYS A 511 24.82 -1.01 9.46
C LYS A 511 24.11 -2.36 9.34
N HIS A 512 23.35 -2.60 8.26
CA HIS A 512 22.42 -3.72 8.20
C HIS A 512 22.41 -4.39 6.82
N ARG A 513 22.63 -5.71 6.80
CA ARG A 513 22.68 -6.51 5.57
C ARG A 513 21.38 -6.47 4.75
N LEU A 514 20.22 -6.36 5.40
CA LEU A 514 18.92 -6.30 4.74
C LEU A 514 18.78 -5.07 3.82
N TYR A 515 19.48 -3.99 4.14
CA TYR A 515 19.36 -2.70 3.46
C TYR A 515 20.58 -2.39 2.57
N HIS A 516 21.37 -3.38 2.16
CA HIS A 516 22.56 -3.14 1.32
C HIS A 516 22.25 -2.45 -0.03
N HIS A 517 21.00 -2.52 -0.48
CA HIS A 517 20.52 -2.08 -1.79
C HIS A 517 20.05 -0.61 -1.84
N MET A 518 20.11 0.13 -0.72
CA MET A 518 19.55 1.49 -0.61
C MET A 518 20.11 2.51 -1.60
N ASP A 519 21.30 2.28 -2.14
CA ASP A 519 21.95 3.17 -3.10
C ASP A 519 21.26 3.19 -4.46
N MET A 520 20.44 2.18 -4.79
CA MET A 520 19.69 2.17 -6.05
C MET A 520 18.75 3.38 -6.20
N PHE A 521 18.15 3.85 -5.09
CA PHE A 521 17.22 4.98 -5.08
C PHE A 521 17.86 6.30 -5.51
N LEU A 522 19.19 6.43 -5.39
CA LEU A 522 19.91 7.59 -5.91
C LEU A 522 19.99 7.60 -7.43
N GLY A 523 20.00 6.41 -8.04
CA GLY A 523 19.98 6.23 -9.48
C GLY A 523 18.69 6.74 -10.12
N GLU A 524 17.57 6.63 -9.40
CA GLU A 524 16.24 7.08 -9.86
C GLU A 524 16.16 8.62 -9.98
N VAL A 525 16.85 9.34 -9.10
CA VAL A 525 16.93 10.81 -9.11
C VAL A 525 17.51 11.34 -10.43
N LEU A 526 18.35 10.57 -11.12
CA LEU A 526 18.99 10.97 -12.37
C LEU A 526 17.97 11.30 -13.47
N GLY A 527 16.82 10.59 -13.52
CA GLY A 527 15.78 10.85 -14.52
C GLY A 527 15.20 12.26 -14.40
N ALA A 528 14.81 12.64 -13.17
CA ALA A 528 14.29 13.97 -12.86
C ALA A 528 15.34 15.07 -13.11
N VAL A 529 16.59 14.84 -12.69
CA VAL A 529 17.69 15.79 -12.94
C VAL A 529 17.89 15.98 -14.43
N TYR A 530 17.96 14.91 -15.21
CA TYR A 530 18.19 15.01 -16.64
C TYR A 530 17.00 15.66 -17.39
N LEU A 531 15.77 15.40 -16.96
CA LEU A 531 14.58 16.04 -17.52
C LEU A 531 14.62 17.56 -17.39
N VAL A 532 15.03 18.07 -16.22
CA VAL A 532 15.10 19.51 -15.92
C VAL A 532 16.36 20.16 -16.52
N GLU A 533 17.52 19.53 -16.33
CA GLU A 533 18.83 20.14 -16.61
C GLU A 533 19.29 19.91 -18.06
N GLY A 534 18.82 18.85 -18.70
CA GLY A 534 19.17 18.52 -20.09
C GLY A 534 20.69 18.51 -20.32
N LEU A 535 21.18 19.45 -21.13
CA LEU A 535 22.59 19.55 -21.49
C LEU A 535 23.50 20.00 -20.32
N ASN A 536 22.94 20.60 -19.27
CA ASN A 536 23.74 21.13 -18.15
C ASN A 536 24.48 20.02 -17.41
N ILE A 537 23.98 18.77 -17.40
CA ILE A 537 24.69 17.63 -16.82
C ILE A 537 25.70 16.95 -17.77
N LYS A 538 25.95 17.54 -18.95
CA LYS A 538 26.85 17.01 -19.98
C LYS A 538 26.54 15.56 -20.38
N PRO A 539 25.29 15.27 -20.80
CA PRO A 539 24.87 13.91 -21.14
C PRO A 539 25.54 13.43 -22.44
N SER A 540 25.83 12.14 -22.50
CA SER A 540 26.16 11.41 -23.72
C SER A 540 25.01 10.47 -24.06
N LEU A 541 24.40 10.67 -25.23
CA LEU A 541 23.29 9.86 -25.73
C LEU A 541 23.75 8.91 -26.84
N GLN A 542 23.25 7.68 -26.81
CA GLN A 542 23.44 6.70 -27.87
C GLN A 542 22.08 6.22 -28.38
N SER A 543 21.87 6.22 -29.69
CA SER A 543 20.68 5.57 -30.26
C SER A 543 20.91 4.06 -30.34
N LYS A 544 19.98 3.28 -29.78
CA LYS A 544 20.01 1.81 -29.84
C LYS A 544 18.65 1.27 -30.23
N THR A 545 18.62 0.30 -31.13
CA THR A 545 17.45 -0.53 -31.39
C THR A 545 17.42 -1.66 -30.37
N ILE A 546 16.34 -1.75 -29.60
CA ILE A 546 16.24 -2.68 -28.48
C ILE A 546 15.03 -3.60 -28.61
N SER A 547 15.08 -4.71 -27.89
CA SER A 547 13.97 -5.64 -27.73
C SER A 547 13.96 -6.18 -26.30
N ILE A 548 12.76 -6.45 -25.78
CA ILE A 548 12.53 -6.93 -24.42
C ILE A 548 12.19 -8.41 -24.46
N VAL A 549 12.94 -9.19 -23.67
CA VAL A 549 12.67 -10.62 -23.49
C VAL A 549 11.55 -10.78 -22.45
N ALA A 550 10.31 -10.95 -22.92
CA ALA A 550 9.13 -11.06 -22.06
C ALA A 550 8.86 -12.49 -21.55
N ASN A 551 9.74 -13.46 -21.80
CA ASN A 551 9.55 -14.85 -21.34
C ASN A 551 10.17 -15.06 -19.95
N SER A 552 9.33 -15.22 -18.92
CA SER A 552 9.74 -15.43 -17.54
C SER A 552 10.29 -16.84 -17.25
N THR A 553 9.97 -17.85 -18.07
CA THR A 553 10.29 -19.26 -17.78
C THR A 553 11.77 -19.63 -17.95
N ALA A 554 12.55 -18.81 -18.65
CA ALA A 554 13.94 -19.12 -19.00
C ALA A 554 15.00 -18.36 -18.17
N GLY A 555 14.61 -17.68 -17.08
CA GLY A 555 15.54 -16.87 -16.28
C GLY A 555 16.05 -15.60 -16.99
N THR A 556 15.57 -15.34 -18.21
CA THR A 556 15.93 -14.21 -19.07
C THR A 556 14.84 -13.15 -19.15
N GLY A 557 13.71 -13.36 -18.46
CA GLY A 557 12.61 -12.40 -18.40
C GLY A 557 13.07 -11.03 -17.89
N GLY A 558 12.75 -9.98 -18.65
CA GLY A 558 13.07 -8.59 -18.31
C GLY A 558 14.43 -8.12 -18.78
N GLN A 559 15.17 -8.97 -19.49
CA GLN A 559 16.41 -8.58 -20.14
C GLN A 559 16.12 -7.69 -21.35
N ILE A 560 16.84 -6.57 -21.47
CA ILE A 560 16.85 -5.75 -22.69
C ILE A 560 18.05 -6.17 -23.55
N VAL A 561 17.79 -6.50 -24.81
CA VAL A 561 18.81 -6.86 -25.80
C VAL A 561 18.87 -5.84 -26.93
N VAL A 562 20.05 -5.65 -27.49
CA VAL A 562 20.20 -4.90 -28.74
C VAL A 562 19.72 -5.78 -29.89
N ASP A 563 18.70 -5.31 -30.60
CA ASP A 563 18.12 -6.00 -31.75
C ASP A 563 18.24 -5.11 -32.99
N LYS A 564 19.13 -5.47 -33.90
CA LYS A 564 19.38 -4.71 -35.15
C LYS A 564 18.23 -4.82 -36.15
N GLN A 565 17.28 -5.74 -35.95
CA GLN A 565 16.11 -5.92 -36.80
C GLN A 565 14.87 -5.18 -36.26
N SER A 566 14.93 -4.71 -35.00
CA SER A 566 13.85 -3.92 -34.39
C SER A 566 13.72 -2.56 -35.09
N ALA A 567 12.48 -2.20 -35.44
CA ALA A 567 12.17 -0.91 -36.06
C ALA A 567 12.17 0.26 -35.07
N SER A 568 12.10 -0.02 -33.77
CA SER A 568 11.98 1.00 -32.71
C SER A 568 13.35 1.28 -32.10
N SER A 569 13.83 2.52 -32.25
CA SER A 569 15.08 3.00 -31.66
C SER A 569 14.80 3.87 -30.43
N VAL A 570 15.54 3.63 -29.34
CA VAL A 570 15.51 4.46 -28.13
C VAL A 570 16.80 5.25 -27.96
N LYS A 571 16.72 6.45 -27.39
CA LYS A 571 17.90 7.23 -26.96
C LYS A 571 18.34 6.71 -25.59
N VAL A 572 19.56 6.26 -25.46
CA VAL A 572 20.11 5.72 -24.20
C VAL A 572 21.05 6.73 -23.59
N LEU A 573 20.80 7.15 -22.35
CA LEU A 573 21.76 7.94 -21.57
C LEU A 573 22.95 7.04 -21.20
N ALA A 574 24.06 7.18 -21.90
CA ALA A 574 25.25 6.34 -21.73
C ALA A 574 26.24 6.91 -20.70
N ASP A 575 26.33 8.24 -20.62
CA ASP A 575 27.21 8.92 -19.67
C ASP A 575 26.71 10.32 -19.30
N PHE A 576 27.22 10.87 -18.20
CA PHE A 576 26.94 12.23 -17.72
C PHE A 576 27.97 12.66 -16.66
N SER A 577 28.00 13.95 -16.32
CA SER A 577 28.84 14.45 -15.24
C SER A 577 28.17 14.25 -13.88
N VAL A 578 28.64 13.26 -13.11
CA VAL A 578 28.16 12.98 -11.74
C VAL A 578 28.33 14.20 -10.81
N LYS A 579 29.47 14.91 -10.92
CA LYS A 579 29.73 16.13 -10.15
C LYS A 579 28.69 17.21 -10.44
N GLU A 580 28.39 17.43 -11.72
CA GLU A 580 27.43 18.44 -12.13
C GLU A 580 26.02 18.03 -11.69
N CYS A 581 25.63 16.77 -11.88
CA CYS A 581 24.36 16.22 -11.43
C CYS A 581 24.09 16.52 -9.94
N TYR A 582 25.00 16.15 -9.03
CA TYR A 582 24.79 16.43 -7.60
C TYR A 582 24.86 17.91 -7.25
N SER A 583 25.67 18.69 -7.96
CA SER A 583 25.68 20.14 -7.77
C SER A 583 24.33 20.76 -8.12
N ARG A 584 23.66 20.28 -9.18
CA ARG A 584 22.32 20.75 -9.57
C ARG A 584 21.26 20.35 -8.56
N VAL A 585 21.29 19.11 -8.07
CA VAL A 585 20.40 18.66 -6.99
C VAL A 585 20.54 19.55 -5.75
N ALA A 586 21.78 19.75 -5.28
CA ALA A 586 22.03 20.54 -4.08
C ALA A 586 21.62 22.02 -4.25
N ASN A 587 21.96 22.64 -5.38
CA ASN A 587 21.60 24.03 -5.68
C ASN A 587 20.07 24.21 -5.82
N SER A 588 19.39 23.27 -6.48
CA SER A 588 17.94 23.30 -6.65
C SER A 588 17.23 23.18 -5.30
N LEU A 589 17.62 22.20 -4.47
CA LEU A 589 17.03 21.98 -3.15
C LEU A 589 17.28 23.16 -2.19
N GLY A 590 18.46 23.79 -2.24
CA GLY A 590 18.76 24.97 -1.42
C GLY A 590 18.11 26.28 -1.89
N ASN A 591 17.56 26.31 -3.11
CA ASN A 591 16.97 27.53 -3.66
C ASN A 591 15.65 27.90 -2.96
N LYS A 592 15.58 29.09 -2.38
CA LYS A 592 14.44 29.58 -1.59
C LYS A 592 13.26 30.13 -2.41
N VAL A 593 13.39 30.30 -3.72
CA VAL A 593 12.35 30.91 -4.58
C VAL A 593 11.08 30.08 -4.63
N GLN A 594 11.22 28.76 -4.77
CA GLN A 594 10.13 27.77 -4.70
C GLN A 594 10.43 26.82 -3.55
N SER A 595 10.26 27.26 -2.31
CA SER A 595 10.49 26.44 -1.12
C SER A 595 9.17 26.03 -0.47
N ALA A 596 9.21 25.11 0.49
CA ALA A 596 8.03 24.64 1.20
C ALA A 596 7.22 25.80 1.81
N VAL A 597 5.90 25.76 1.65
CA VAL A 597 4.96 26.68 2.31
C VAL A 597 4.69 26.27 3.77
N ILE A 598 4.96 25.00 4.08
CA ILE A 598 4.88 24.42 5.42
C ILE A 598 5.89 23.29 5.53
N GLY A 599 6.91 23.44 6.37
CA GLY A 599 8.12 22.63 6.30
C GLY A 599 8.10 21.30 7.05
N SER A 600 7.23 21.14 8.05
CA SER A 600 7.12 19.90 8.82
C SER A 600 5.79 19.78 9.56
N PHE A 601 5.53 18.60 10.13
CA PHE A 601 4.37 18.40 11.00
C PHE A 601 4.44 19.24 12.28
N GLU A 602 5.63 19.43 12.85
CA GLU A 602 5.83 20.29 14.02
C GLU A 602 5.52 21.76 13.70
N GLU A 603 5.92 22.24 12.52
CA GLU A 603 5.53 23.58 12.06
C GLU A 603 4.01 23.69 11.88
N GLN A 604 3.39 22.69 11.27
CA GLN A 604 1.96 22.66 11.02
C GLN A 604 1.12 22.67 12.30
N THR A 605 1.49 21.83 13.27
CA THR A 605 0.80 21.80 14.58
C THR A 605 0.99 23.10 15.35
N ALA A 606 2.15 23.78 15.21
CA ALA A 606 2.37 25.10 15.78
C ALA A 606 1.46 26.17 15.15
N VAL A 607 1.20 26.10 13.83
CA VAL A 607 0.24 26.97 13.14
C VAL A 607 -1.17 26.76 13.67
N TRP A 608 -1.63 25.52 13.82
CA TRP A 608 -2.99 25.23 14.32
C TRP A 608 -3.20 25.60 15.79
N SER A 609 -2.13 25.84 16.53
CA SER A 609 -2.16 26.21 17.94
C SER A 609 -2.16 27.74 18.16
N ARG A 610 -1.95 28.56 17.13
CA ARG A 610 -1.82 30.02 17.24
C ARG A 610 -2.94 30.73 16.49
N PRO A 611 -3.45 31.87 17.00
CA PRO A 611 -4.40 32.68 16.25
C PRO A 611 -3.82 33.04 14.88
N PRO A 612 -4.61 33.01 13.79
CA PRO A 612 -4.16 33.46 12.50
C PRO A 612 -3.62 34.88 12.61
N GLN A 613 -2.41 35.12 12.10
CA GLN A 613 -1.94 36.49 11.95
C GLN A 613 -2.92 37.21 11.02
N LYS A 614 -3.46 38.36 11.46
CA LYS A 614 -4.18 39.25 10.55
C LYS A 614 -3.16 39.68 9.49
N LEU A 615 -3.24 39.08 8.30
CA LEU A 615 -2.59 39.66 7.13
C LEU A 615 -3.21 41.04 6.95
N GLU A 616 -2.42 42.09 7.17
CA GLU A 616 -2.76 43.41 6.66
C GLU A 616 -2.92 43.26 5.14
N THR A 617 -4.11 43.61 4.68
CA THR A 617 -4.67 43.44 3.33
C THR A 617 -3.79 43.99 2.23
#